data_AF-A0A5C8C0E0-F1
#
_entry.id   AF-A0A5C8C0E0-F1
#
_cell.length_a   1.000
_cell.length_b   1.000
_cell.length_c   1.000
_cell.angle_alpha   90.00
_cell.angle_beta   90.00
_cell.angle_gamma   90.00
#
_symmetry.space_group_name_H-M   'P 1'
#
loop_
_entity.id
_entity.type
_entity.pdbx_description
1 polymer ?
#
loop_
_entity_poly.entity_id
_entity_poly.type
_entity_poly.pdbx_seq_one_letter_code
_entity_poly.pdbx_strand_id
1 'polypeptide(L)'
;MWWYVGKRILQTIPVILGATFLIYALVFLRPGDPIVGLFGDKPVNEAVRAQIAAQYNLDKPFVVQWLLFLKGAVTLDLGLSYSGRPVIDMIVQTFPVTIKLALMALFIEMVLGITAGTIAGLRRGQLFDSTMLVTSLLVIAVPIFVFGFVFQFIFGVKLGWFPPT
;
A
#
# COMPACT_ATOMS: atom_id res chain seq x y z
N MET A 1 28.60 -5.04 -12.84
CA MET A 1 27.16 -4.70 -12.95
C MET A 1 26.26 -5.80 -12.40
N TRP A 2 26.34 -7.04 -12.89
CA TRP A 2 25.52 -8.18 -12.42
C TRP A 2 25.64 -8.52 -10.92
N TRP A 3 26.85 -8.44 -10.34
CA TRP A 3 27.06 -8.60 -8.90
C TRP A 3 26.29 -7.56 -8.05
N TYR A 4 26.27 -6.31 -8.51
CA TYR A 4 25.55 -5.23 -7.83
C TYR A 4 24.03 -5.46 -7.89
N VAL A 5 23.52 -5.84 -9.06
CA VAL A 5 22.10 -6.20 -9.25
C VAL A 5 21.71 -7.37 -8.35
N GLY A 6 22.51 -8.44 -8.33
CA GLY A 6 22.29 -9.59 -7.45
C GLY A 6 22.26 -9.20 -5.98
N LYS A 7 23.23 -8.39 -5.52
CA LYS A 7 23.26 -7.89 -4.14
C LYS A 7 22.01 -7.08 -3.77
N ARG A 8 21.51 -6.24 -4.68
CA ARG A 8 20.29 -5.45 -4.47
C ARG A 8 19.04 -6.33 -4.38
N ILE A 9 18.91 -7.32 -5.25
CA ILE A 9 17.78 -8.28 -5.20
C ILE A 9 17.81 -9.09 -3.89
N LEU A 10 18.98 -9.55 -3.48
CA LEU A 10 19.15 -10.26 -2.21
C LEU A 10 18.81 -9.39 -1.00
N GLN A 11 19.11 -8.09 -1.04
CA GLN A 11 18.71 -7.14 0.00
C GLN A 11 17.19 -6.94 0.08
N THR A 12 16.44 -7.19 -0.99
CA THR A 12 14.98 -7.08 -1.00
C THR A 12 14.32 -8.22 -0.21
N ILE A 13 14.92 -9.41 -0.19
CA ILE A 13 14.39 -10.58 0.51
C ILE A 13 14.12 -10.31 2.01
N PRO A 14 15.10 -9.87 2.83
CA PRO A 14 14.86 -9.61 4.25
C PRO A 14 13.85 -8.47 4.46
N VAL A 15 13.79 -7.49 3.55
CA VAL A 15 12.81 -6.40 3.61
C VAL A 15 11.40 -6.92 3.37
N ILE A 16 11.18 -7.76 2.35
CA ILE A 16 9.87 -8.37 2.06
C ILE A 16 9.45 -9.27 3.22
N LEU A 17 10.34 -10.14 3.69
CA LEU A 17 10.03 -11.03 4.81
C LEU A 17 9.72 -10.25 6.08
N GLY A 18 10.52 -9.24 6.42
CA GLY A 18 10.29 -8.37 7.56
C GLY A 18 8.97 -7.60 7.45
N ALA A 19 8.71 -6.96 6.31
CA ALA A 19 7.49 -6.19 6.09
C ALA A 19 6.24 -7.08 6.13
N THR A 20 6.24 -8.22 5.43
CA THR A 20 5.11 -9.15 5.44
C THR A 20 4.88 -9.75 6.82
N PHE A 21 5.93 -10.13 7.55
CA PHE A 21 5.83 -10.61 8.93
C PHE A 21 5.22 -9.54 9.85
N LEU A 22 5.72 -8.30 9.77
CA LEU A 22 5.21 -7.19 10.59
C LEU A 22 3.74 -6.89 10.26
N ILE A 23 3.38 -6.80 8.99
CA ILE A 23 2.00 -6.55 8.57
C ILE A 23 1.10 -7.71 9.04
N TYR A 24 1.52 -8.96 8.85
CA TYR A 24 0.79 -10.13 9.31
C TYR A 24 0.60 -10.07 10.83
N ALA A 25 1.67 -9.83 11.60
CA ALA A 25 1.59 -9.66 13.06
C ALA A 25 0.63 -8.53 13.48
N LEU A 26 0.66 -7.37 12.80
CA LEU A 26 -0.23 -6.25 13.10
C LEU A 26 -1.71 -6.58 12.89
N VAL A 27 -2.03 -7.49 11.96
CA VAL A 27 -3.41 -7.99 11.79
C VAL A 27 -3.85 -8.80 13.00
N PHE A 28 -3.00 -9.67 13.55
CA PHE A 28 -3.32 -10.50 14.72
C PHE A 28 -3.16 -9.78 16.06
N LEU A 29 -2.40 -8.69 16.11
CA LEU A 29 -2.29 -7.81 17.28
C LEU A 29 -3.51 -6.90 17.45
N ARG A 30 -4.30 -6.68 16.39
CA ARG A 30 -5.57 -5.97 16.54
C ARG A 30 -6.52 -6.79 17.42
N PRO A 31 -7.10 -6.20 18.47
CA PRO A 31 -8.04 -6.91 19.32
C PRO A 31 -9.29 -7.29 18.52
N GLY A 32 -9.62 -8.57 18.49
CA GLY A 32 -10.77 -9.12 17.78
C GLY A 32 -10.47 -10.49 17.20
N ASP A 33 -11.41 -11.42 17.34
CA ASP A 33 -11.30 -12.72 16.71
C ASP A 33 -11.63 -12.57 15.20
N PRO A 34 -10.70 -12.90 14.29
CA PRO A 34 -10.93 -12.78 12.85
C PRO A 34 -12.12 -13.61 12.38
N ILE A 35 -12.45 -14.71 13.08
CA ILE A 35 -13.61 -15.54 12.77
C ILE A 35 -14.89 -14.84 13.20
N VAL A 36 -14.94 -14.23 14.39
CA VAL A 36 -16.13 -13.48 14.85
C VAL A 36 -16.41 -12.29 13.92
N GLY A 37 -15.36 -11.64 13.41
CA GLY A 37 -15.50 -10.58 12.42
C GLY A 37 -16.23 -10.99 11.13
N LEU A 38 -16.21 -12.28 10.75
CA LEU A 38 -16.94 -12.79 9.59
C LEU A 38 -18.45 -12.90 9.82
N PHE A 39 -18.88 -13.07 11.08
CA PHE A 39 -20.28 -13.27 11.43
C PHE A 39 -20.96 -12.03 12.02
N GLY A 40 -20.18 -10.97 12.30
CA GLY A 40 -20.68 -9.75 12.93
C GLY A 40 -21.23 -10.07 14.33
N ASP A 41 -22.44 -9.58 14.61
CA ASP A 41 -23.10 -9.80 15.91
C ASP A 41 -23.79 -11.17 16.03
N LYS A 42 -23.72 -12.02 14.99
CA LYS A 42 -24.38 -13.33 15.01
C LYS A 42 -23.56 -14.34 15.84
N PRO A 43 -24.21 -15.15 16.70
CA PRO A 43 -23.53 -16.20 17.43
C PRO A 43 -22.98 -17.23 16.44
N VAL A 44 -21.71 -17.59 16.62
CA VAL A 44 -21.02 -18.58 15.79
C VAL A 44 -21.06 -19.92 16.52
N ASN A 45 -21.61 -20.95 15.86
CA ASN A 45 -21.53 -22.32 16.38
C ASN A 45 -20.05 -22.75 16.48
N GLU A 46 -19.64 -23.33 17.61
CA GLU A 46 -18.27 -23.78 17.85
C GLU A 46 -17.76 -24.75 16.77
N ALA A 47 -18.63 -25.61 16.24
CA ALA A 47 -18.27 -26.53 15.15
C ALA A 47 -17.91 -25.77 13.87
N VAL A 48 -18.67 -24.72 13.53
CA VAL A 48 -18.41 -23.86 12.38
C VAL A 48 -17.13 -23.04 12.59
N ARG A 49 -16.93 -22.53 13.82
CA ARG A 49 -15.71 -21.84 14.20
C ARG A 49 -14.47 -22.71 14.01
N ALA A 50 -14.50 -23.96 14.49
CA ALA A 50 -13.39 -24.90 14.36
C ALA A 50 -13.12 -25.24 12.88
N GLN A 51 -14.16 -25.41 12.08
CA GLN A 51 -14.04 -25.65 10.64
C GLN A 51 -13.37 -24.47 9.91
N ILE A 52 -13.79 -23.24 10.22
CA ILE A 52 -13.20 -22.03 9.63
C ILE A 52 -11.76 -21.85 10.10
N ALA A 53 -11.48 -22.09 11.38
CA ALA A 53 -10.11 -22.03 11.89
C ALA A 53 -9.18 -22.98 11.12
N ALA A 54 -9.61 -24.23 10.90
CA ALA A 54 -8.85 -25.19 10.11
C ALA A 54 -8.73 -24.78 8.63
N GLN A 55 -9.79 -24.25 8.03
CA GLN A 55 -9.79 -23.81 6.62
C GLN A 55 -8.78 -22.67 6.37
N TYR A 56 -8.69 -21.72 7.29
CA TYR A 56 -7.77 -20.58 7.21
C TYR A 56 -6.42 -20.82 7.92
N ASN A 57 -6.16 -22.06 8.36
CA ASN A 57 -4.96 -22.44 9.12
C ASN A 57 -4.74 -21.68 10.43
N LEU A 58 -5.80 -21.09 10.99
CA LEU A 58 -5.77 -20.31 12.24
C LEU A 58 -5.52 -21.20 13.48
N ASP A 59 -5.64 -22.51 13.33
CA ASP A 59 -5.33 -23.55 14.32
C ASP A 59 -3.81 -23.84 14.44
N LYS A 60 -3.00 -23.39 13.47
CA LYS A 60 -1.55 -23.66 13.44
C LYS A 60 -0.76 -22.61 14.24
N PRO A 61 0.49 -22.90 14.65
CA PRO A 61 1.36 -21.89 15.26
C PRO A 61 1.55 -20.69 14.32
N PHE A 62 1.60 -19.48 14.88
CA PHE A 62 1.65 -18.21 14.13
C PHE A 62 2.68 -18.20 12.98
N VAL A 63 3.90 -18.65 13.24
CA VAL A 63 4.97 -18.72 12.22
C VAL A 63 4.58 -19.65 11.06
N VAL A 64 3.91 -20.77 11.34
CA VAL A 64 3.45 -21.70 10.32
C VAL A 64 2.34 -21.07 9.48
N GLN A 65 1.43 -20.31 10.09
CA GLN A 65 0.39 -19.57 9.35
C GLN A 65 1.01 -18.57 8.39
N TRP A 66 1.99 -17.79 8.86
CA TRP A 66 2.71 -16.83 8.05
C TRP A 66 3.50 -17.49 6.90
N LEU A 67 4.14 -18.63 7.15
CA LEU A 67 4.82 -19.39 6.09
C LEU A 67 3.84 -19.95 5.04
N LEU A 68 2.65 -20.39 5.45
CA LEU A 68 1.60 -20.81 4.53
C LEU A 68 1.07 -19.64 3.70
N PHE A 69 0.91 -18.46 4.31
CA PHE A 69 0.60 -17.22 3.60
C PHE A 69 1.66 -16.89 2.55
N LEU A 70 2.95 -16.95 2.92
CA LEU A 70 4.04 -16.72 1.97
C LEU A 70 4.04 -17.74 0.83
N LYS A 71 3.79 -19.02 1.13
CA LYS A 71 3.66 -20.06 0.11
C LYS A 71 2.55 -19.70 -0.88
N GLY A 72 1.37 -19.33 -0.39
CA GLY A 72 0.24 -18.89 -1.22
C GLY A 72 0.60 -17.68 -2.09
N ALA A 73 1.26 -16.68 -1.53
CA ALA A 73 1.71 -15.50 -2.27
C ALA A 73 2.67 -15.84 -3.42
N VAL A 74 3.61 -16.78 -3.21
CA VAL A 74 4.55 -17.22 -4.24
C VAL A 74 3.87 -18.10 -5.30
N THR A 75 2.86 -18.89 -4.93
CA THR A 75 2.07 -19.71 -5.86
C THR A 75 0.92 -18.93 -6.52
N LEU A 76 0.80 -17.62 -6.26
CA LEU A 76 -0.32 -16.76 -6.70
C LEU A 76 -1.70 -17.21 -6.19
N ASP A 77 -1.72 -18.03 -5.14
CA ASP A 77 -2.92 -18.40 -4.40
C ASP A 77 -3.06 -17.48 -3.18
N LEU A 78 -3.68 -16.32 -3.42
CA LEU A 78 -3.89 -15.28 -2.40
C LEU A 78 -5.17 -15.50 -1.57
N GLY A 79 -5.90 -16.58 -1.83
CA GLY A 79 -7.16 -16.87 -1.17
C GLY A 79 -8.31 -15.95 -1.58
N LEU A 80 -9.32 -15.89 -0.71
CA LEU A 80 -10.55 -15.13 -0.90
C LEU A 80 -10.59 -13.89 -0.01
N SER A 81 -11.27 -12.85 -0.49
CA SER A 81 -11.63 -11.67 0.30
C SER A 81 -12.73 -11.98 1.31
N TYR A 82 -12.99 -11.04 2.21
CA TYR A 82 -14.17 -11.06 3.08
C TYR A 82 -15.50 -11.13 2.31
N SER A 83 -15.53 -10.69 1.05
CA SER A 83 -16.70 -10.78 0.17
C SER A 83 -16.74 -12.08 -0.65
N GLY A 84 -15.84 -13.03 -0.39
CA GLY A 84 -15.75 -14.32 -1.08
C GLY A 84 -15.16 -14.26 -2.48
N ARG A 85 -14.59 -13.12 -2.90
CA ARG A 85 -13.98 -12.96 -4.22
C ARG A 85 -12.50 -13.35 -4.18
N PRO A 86 -11.95 -14.04 -5.19
CA PRO A 86 -10.52 -14.29 -5.28
C PRO A 86 -9.72 -12.99 -5.24
N VAL A 87 -8.71 -12.94 -4.36
CA VAL A 87 -7.90 -11.73 -4.17
C VAL A 87 -7.12 -11.38 -5.44
N ILE A 88 -6.63 -12.39 -6.16
CA ILE A 88 -5.91 -12.20 -7.41
C ILE A 88 -6.75 -11.46 -8.47
N ASP A 89 -8.03 -11.80 -8.59
CA ASP A 89 -8.92 -11.16 -9.57
C ASP A 89 -9.13 -9.67 -9.25
N MET A 90 -9.27 -9.33 -7.97
CA MET A 90 -9.39 -7.94 -7.53
C MET A 90 -8.12 -7.13 -7.80
N ILE A 91 -6.95 -7.75 -7.60
CA ILE A 91 -5.66 -7.13 -7.93
C ILE A 91 -5.59 -6.89 -9.44
N VAL A 92 -5.83 -7.91 -10.26
CA VAL A 92 -5.79 -7.80 -11.73
C VAL A 92 -6.77 -6.75 -12.24
N GLN A 93 -7.96 -6.64 -11.65
CA GLN A 93 -8.96 -5.63 -12.00
C GLN A 93 -8.49 -4.21 -11.70
N THR A 94 -7.75 -4.00 -10.60
CA THR A 94 -7.37 -2.66 -10.11
C THR A 94 -5.98 -2.24 -10.62
N PHE A 95 -5.11 -3.20 -10.89
CA PHE A 95 -3.70 -2.98 -11.26
C PHE A 95 -3.49 -2.02 -12.45
N PRO A 96 -4.30 -2.07 -13.54
CA PRO A 96 -4.17 -1.14 -14.66
C PRO A 96 -4.39 0.32 -14.24
N VAL A 97 -5.32 0.57 -13.32
CA VAL A 97 -5.59 1.92 -12.80
C VAL A 97 -4.38 2.42 -12.01
N THR A 98 -3.82 1.58 -11.14
CA THR A 98 -2.61 1.91 -10.37
C THR A 98 -1.43 2.25 -11.28
N ILE A 99 -1.16 1.42 -12.31
CA ILE A 99 -0.09 1.70 -13.27
C ILE A 99 -0.34 3.00 -14.01
N LYS A 100 -1.56 3.25 -14.48
CA LYS A 100 -1.90 4.47 -15.20
C LYS A 100 -1.64 5.70 -14.33
N LEU A 101 -2.09 5.69 -13.09
CA LEU A 101 -1.85 6.77 -12.13
C LEU A 101 -0.35 6.95 -11.84
N ALA A 102 0.38 5.86 -11.64
CA ALA A 102 1.82 5.90 -11.38
C ALA A 102 2.60 6.49 -12.56
N LEU A 103 2.28 6.09 -13.79
CA LEU A 103 2.92 6.62 -15.01
C LEU A 103 2.61 8.09 -15.22
N MET A 104 1.37 8.51 -14.98
CA MET A 104 0.98 9.93 -15.04
C MET A 104 1.72 10.75 -13.99
N ALA A 105 1.80 10.27 -12.76
CA ALA A 105 2.53 10.92 -11.68
C ALA A 105 4.02 11.05 -12.01
N LEU A 106 4.66 9.96 -12.44
CA LEU A 106 6.08 9.95 -12.85
C LEU A 106 6.34 10.93 -13.99
N PHE A 107 5.46 10.99 -14.99
CA PHE A 107 5.60 11.93 -16.09
C PHE A 107 5.52 13.38 -15.61
N ILE A 108 4.53 13.72 -14.79
CA ILE A 108 4.36 15.06 -14.24
C ILE A 108 5.55 15.44 -13.34
N GLU A 109 5.97 14.53 -12.46
CA GLU A 109 7.10 14.72 -11.55
C GLU A 109 8.40 14.89 -12.33
N MET A 110 8.63 14.09 -13.36
CA MET A 110 9.79 14.21 -14.22
C MET A 110 9.81 15.57 -14.93
N VAL A 111 8.71 15.99 -15.56
CA VAL A 111 8.65 17.26 -16.28
C VAL A 111 8.81 18.43 -15.32
N LEU A 112 7.98 18.52 -14.28
CA LEU A 112 8.00 19.66 -13.36
C LEU A 112 9.24 19.66 -12.47
N GLY A 113 9.57 18.52 -11.87
CA GLY A 113 10.68 18.38 -10.93
C GLY A 113 12.04 18.58 -11.60
N ILE A 114 12.28 17.97 -12.77
CA ILE A 114 13.55 18.19 -13.49
C ILE A 114 13.65 19.63 -13.99
N THR A 115 12.57 20.21 -14.53
CA THR A 115 12.62 21.58 -15.06
C THR A 115 12.83 22.60 -13.93
N ALA A 116 12.05 22.52 -12.85
CA ALA A 116 12.19 23.42 -11.71
C ALA A 116 13.55 23.25 -11.01
N GLY A 117 13.99 22.00 -10.80
CA GLY A 117 15.29 21.70 -10.19
C GLY A 117 16.46 22.18 -11.03
N THR A 118 16.39 22.03 -12.36
CA THR A 118 17.43 22.52 -13.28
C THR A 118 17.51 24.04 -13.24
N ILE A 119 16.37 24.74 -13.29
CA ILE A 119 16.35 26.22 -13.24
C ILE A 119 16.88 26.72 -11.89
N ALA A 120 16.48 26.10 -10.77
CA ALA A 120 16.98 26.45 -9.44
C ALA A 120 18.51 26.26 -9.34
N GLY A 121 19.01 25.12 -9.85
CA GLY A 121 20.45 24.83 -9.86
C GLY A 121 21.26 25.80 -10.72
N LEU A 122 20.74 26.20 -11.89
CA LEU A 122 21.37 27.19 -12.77
C LEU A 122 21.34 28.60 -12.19
N ARG A 123 20.32 28.94 -11.39
CA ARG A 123 20.15 30.25 -10.74
C ARG A 123 20.45 30.22 -9.25
N ARG A 124 21.47 29.44 -8.87
CA ARG A 124 21.87 29.25 -7.47
C ARG A 124 22.07 30.59 -6.74
N GLY A 125 21.49 30.72 -5.56
CA GLY A 125 21.58 31.92 -4.73
C GLY A 125 20.68 33.08 -5.16
N GLN A 126 19.88 32.92 -6.22
CA GLN A 126 18.85 33.89 -6.58
C GLN A 126 17.52 33.59 -5.90
N LEU A 127 16.58 34.54 -5.96
CA LEU A 127 15.24 34.41 -5.36
C LEU A 127 14.53 33.11 -5.78
N PHE A 128 14.66 32.68 -7.04
CA PHE A 128 14.01 31.46 -7.53
C PHE A 128 14.52 30.19 -6.81
N ASP A 129 15.82 30.09 -6.55
CA ASP A 129 16.44 28.98 -5.80
C ASP A 129 15.91 28.96 -4.36
N SER A 130 15.94 30.11 -3.67
CA SER A 130 15.41 30.21 -2.30
C SER A 130 13.90 29.91 -2.22
N THR A 131 13.09 30.39 -3.16
CA THR A 131 11.66 30.10 -3.18
C THR A 131 11.40 28.61 -3.44
N MET A 132 12.09 27.99 -4.40
CA MET A 132 11.94 26.55 -4.65
C MET A 132 12.36 25.70 -3.46
N LEU A 133 13.43 26.06 -2.76
CA LEU A 133 13.85 25.37 -1.55
C LEU A 133 12.77 25.45 -0.46
N VAL A 134 12.24 26.65 -0.17
CA VAL A 134 11.19 26.84 0.84
C VAL A 134 9.91 26.10 0.46
N THR A 135 9.46 26.21 -0.80
CA THR A 135 8.26 25.52 -1.26
C THR A 135 8.42 24.00 -1.20
N SER A 136 9.57 23.47 -1.60
CA SER A 136 9.84 22.03 -1.54
C SER A 136 9.83 21.51 -0.11
N LEU A 137 10.43 22.25 0.82
CA LEU A 137 10.41 21.91 2.25
C LEU A 137 8.99 21.89 2.81
N LEU A 138 8.16 22.89 2.46
CA LEU A 138 6.76 22.93 2.90
C LEU A 138 5.96 21.76 2.34
N VAL A 139 6.13 21.42 1.06
CA VAL A 139 5.44 20.29 0.43
C VAL A 139 5.87 18.97 1.05
N ILE A 140 7.16 18.76 1.30
CA ILE A 140 7.69 17.53 1.91
C ILE A 140 7.27 17.39 3.38
N ALA A 141 7.15 18.50 4.11
CA ALA A 141 6.78 18.49 5.52
C ALA A 141 5.31 18.10 5.77
N VAL A 142 4.43 18.33 4.79
CA VAL A 142 3.00 18.01 4.92
C VAL A 142 2.77 16.52 4.56
N PRO A 143 2.13 15.73 5.43
CA PRO A 143 1.84 14.34 5.12
C PRO A 143 0.96 14.19 3.88
N ILE A 144 1.26 13.19 3.04
CA ILE A 144 0.55 12.96 1.76
C ILE A 144 -0.97 12.80 1.96
N PHE A 145 -1.42 12.14 3.03
CA PHE A 145 -2.85 11.96 3.29
C PHE A 145 -3.59 13.30 3.52
N VAL A 146 -2.88 14.32 4.05
CA VAL A 146 -3.45 15.66 4.26
C VAL A 146 -3.71 16.32 2.91
N PHE A 147 -2.75 16.25 1.97
CA PHE A 147 -2.95 16.74 0.61
C PHE A 147 -4.13 16.05 -0.08
N GLY A 148 -4.21 14.72 0.02
CA GLY A 148 -5.31 13.95 -0.53
C GLY A 148 -6.66 14.43 -0.02
N PHE A 149 -6.80 14.58 1.30
CA PHE A 149 -8.04 15.06 1.93
C PHE A 149 -8.38 16.50 1.53
N VAL A 150 -7.41 17.42 1.60
CA VAL A 150 -7.62 18.85 1.29
C VAL A 150 -8.01 19.03 -0.18
N PHE A 151 -7.34 18.35 -1.10
CA PHE A 151 -7.68 18.41 -2.53
C PHE A 151 -9.06 17.80 -2.81
N GLN A 152 -9.40 16.67 -2.20
CA GLN A 152 -10.75 16.10 -2.34
C GLN A 152 -11.83 17.05 -1.80
N PHE A 153 -11.59 17.70 -0.66
CA PHE A 153 -12.54 18.65 -0.08
C PHE A 153 -12.71 19.91 -0.94
N ILE A 154 -11.62 20.50 -1.43
CA ILE A 154 -11.67 21.73 -2.21
C ILE A 154 -12.21 21.45 -3.61
N PHE A 155 -11.60 20.54 -4.36
CA PHE A 155 -11.92 20.31 -5.77
C PHE A 155 -13.13 19.39 -5.97
N GLY A 156 -13.36 18.45 -5.06
CA GLY A 156 -14.51 17.55 -5.11
C GLY A 156 -15.77 18.16 -4.48
N VAL A 157 -15.68 18.55 -3.20
CA VAL A 157 -16.87 18.96 -2.43
C VAL A 157 -17.23 20.43 -2.64
N LYS A 158 -16.28 21.36 -2.47
CA LYS A 158 -16.58 22.80 -2.56
C LYS A 158 -16.76 23.29 -3.99
N LEU A 159 -15.86 22.90 -4.88
CA LEU A 159 -15.84 23.40 -6.27
C LEU A 159 -16.62 22.51 -7.24
N GLY A 160 -16.87 21.24 -6.91
CA GLY A 160 -17.61 20.31 -7.76
C GLY A 160 -16.92 19.98 -9.09
N TRP A 161 -15.59 20.14 -9.18
CA TRP A 161 -14.84 19.86 -10.41
C TRP A 161 -14.75 18.36 -10.70
N PHE A 162 -14.76 17.54 -9.65
CA PHE A 162 -14.67 16.09 -9.73
C PHE A 162 -15.64 15.43 -8.75
N PRO A 163 -16.15 14.23 -9.02
CA PRO A 163 -16.97 13.49 -8.07
C PRO A 163 -16.11 13.11 -6.83
N PRO A 164 -16.54 13.47 -5.61
CA PRO A 164 -15.88 13.00 -4.40
C PRO A 164 -16.30 11.55 -4.13
N THR A 165 -15.45 10.60 -4.58
CA THR A 165 -15.58 9.13 -4.46
C THR A 165 -16.78 8.47 -5.15
#